data_AF-A0A968J9F9-F1
#
_entry.id   AF-A0A968J9F9-F1
#
_cell.length_a   1.000
_cell.length_b   1.000
_cell.length_c   1.000
_cell.angle_alpha   90.00
_cell.angle_beta   90.00
_cell.angle_gamma   90.00
#
_symmetry.space_group_name_H-M   'P 1'
#
loop_
_entity.id
_entity.type
_entity.pdbx_description
1 polymer ?
#
loop_
_entity_poly.entity_id
_entity_poly.type
_entity_poly.pdbx_seq_one_letter_code
_entity_poly.pdbx_strand_id
1 'polypeptide(L)'
;MDTARLQERFEELKQRPNADRTLINAMHTWIVQSNLPHRYRINPAYLADELQVDISPLLTELLYGVPVGLFNLHWDVHCPHCYGITNEFQRLADAQATSRCPACKVDFALDFAERVEVTFSLNPEIEQAEPPLEFFAPIAEFHPRFGIEAWTGERVSAEEAMEPGLYRYMSPITLAKGLLYVEGTPTTTLQEHVISERGGTFEPDTLTVQPGPLKITLVNEMAPRTMLWATPEALPLLPDDHMPPRLTGLHLSHHPVFRLLFRDQVLSDREQMLISSVTTMFTDITGSTQMYENLGDAVAYNIVRDHFTILFASIEQHGGRVIKTIGDAVMASFMSNERAMQAIVQFLEELKQYNETRQIHEQVWLKIGLHRGPAILVNLNDRLDYFGSSVNKAARIQGLARSGEVTFSEQVYRDEAFRRVLDVICQTKLERLQVNLKGLEGEQTIFRACLLPRPDEPQPQTVQPANGASPVQRFLQGLGLGARR
;
A
#
# COMPACT_ATOMS: atom_id res chain seq x y z
N MET A 1 24.04 12.04 -14.20
CA MET A 1 23.78 10.60 -14.47
C MET A 1 24.95 9.98 -15.24
N ASP A 2 25.53 8.90 -14.72
CA ASP A 2 26.50 8.02 -15.39
C ASP A 2 25.74 6.99 -16.23
N THR A 3 25.66 7.22 -17.53
CA THR A 3 24.90 6.38 -18.47
C THR A 3 25.55 5.02 -18.72
N ALA A 4 26.88 4.91 -18.59
CA ALA A 4 27.58 3.63 -18.77
C ALA A 4 27.26 2.70 -17.60
N ARG A 5 27.31 3.21 -16.37
CA ARG A 5 26.95 2.45 -15.17
C ARG A 5 25.47 2.10 -15.12
N LEU A 6 24.60 3.02 -15.54
CA LEU A 6 23.17 2.75 -15.70
C LEU A 6 22.95 1.54 -16.62
N GLN A 7 23.56 1.55 -17.82
CA GLN A 7 23.44 0.46 -18.79
C GLN A 7 23.98 -0.87 -18.23
N GLU A 8 25.13 -0.85 -17.57
CA GLU A 8 25.73 -2.02 -16.93
C GLU A 8 24.77 -2.68 -15.93
N ARG A 9 24.19 -1.90 -15.01
CA ARG A 9 23.25 -2.40 -14.00
C ARG A 9 21.95 -2.93 -14.61
N PHE A 10 21.47 -2.31 -15.68
CA PHE A 10 20.32 -2.84 -16.41
C PHE A 10 20.61 -4.16 -17.13
N GLU A 11 21.82 -4.36 -17.66
CA GLU A 11 22.21 -5.66 -18.23
C GLU A 11 22.35 -6.74 -17.16
N GLU A 12 22.91 -6.42 -15.99
CA GLU A 12 22.95 -7.33 -14.85
C GLU A 12 21.54 -7.74 -14.41
N LEU A 13 20.62 -6.78 -14.31
CA LEU A 13 19.21 -7.03 -13.97
C LEU A 13 18.54 -8.01 -14.97
N LYS A 14 18.89 -7.99 -16.26
CA LYS A 14 18.32 -8.88 -17.29
C LYS A 14 18.85 -10.32 -17.24
N GLN A 15 19.98 -10.56 -16.57
CA GLN A 15 20.61 -11.88 -16.51
C GLN A 15 19.90 -12.84 -15.56
N ARG A 16 19.08 -12.32 -14.63
CA ARG A 16 18.36 -13.15 -13.67
C ARG A 16 17.26 -14.01 -14.31
N PRO A 17 16.92 -15.17 -13.72
CA PRO A 17 15.80 -15.99 -14.18
C PRO A 17 14.47 -15.22 -14.13
N ASN A 18 13.60 -15.45 -15.12
CA ASN A 18 12.27 -14.84 -15.23
C ASN A 18 12.24 -13.30 -15.31
N ALA A 19 13.34 -12.66 -15.68
CA ALA A 19 13.38 -11.22 -15.94
C ALA A 19 12.44 -10.81 -17.08
N ASP A 20 11.56 -9.84 -16.86
CA ASP A 20 10.79 -9.25 -17.95
C ASP A 20 11.66 -8.26 -18.74
N ARG A 21 12.39 -8.79 -19.73
CA ARG A 21 13.34 -8.01 -20.54
C ARG A 21 12.66 -6.86 -21.29
N THR A 22 11.40 -7.02 -21.67
CA THR A 22 10.64 -5.98 -22.38
C THR A 22 10.39 -4.82 -21.43
N LEU A 23 9.89 -5.11 -20.23
CA LEU A 23 9.62 -4.10 -19.21
C LEU A 23 10.90 -3.41 -18.72
N ILE A 24 11.97 -4.18 -18.49
CA ILE A 24 13.28 -3.63 -18.11
C ILE A 24 13.82 -2.64 -19.16
N ASN A 25 13.68 -2.96 -20.45
CA ASN A 25 14.08 -2.05 -21.53
C ASN A 25 13.22 -0.78 -21.58
N ALA A 26 11.92 -0.92 -21.31
CA ALA A 26 11.02 0.22 -21.23
C ALA A 26 11.38 1.15 -20.07
N MET A 27 11.66 0.60 -18.88
CA MET A 27 12.16 1.34 -17.72
C MET A 27 13.46 2.08 -18.03
N HIS A 28 14.44 1.40 -18.64
CA HIS A 28 15.69 2.04 -19.03
C HIS A 28 15.47 3.23 -19.98
N THR A 29 14.63 3.04 -21.00
CA THR A 29 14.30 4.09 -21.97
C THR A 29 13.63 5.28 -21.28
N TRP A 30 12.66 5.03 -20.40
CA TRP A 30 11.99 6.07 -19.62
C TRP A 30 12.99 6.84 -18.73
N ILE A 31 13.88 6.14 -18.03
CA ILE A 31 14.90 6.78 -17.18
C ILE A 31 15.80 7.70 -18.01
N VAL A 32 16.29 7.26 -19.16
CA VAL A 32 17.15 8.07 -20.03
C VAL A 32 16.43 9.31 -20.59
N GLN A 33 15.12 9.23 -20.82
CA GLN A 33 14.32 10.31 -21.42
C GLN A 33 13.66 11.24 -20.40
N SER A 34 13.51 10.79 -19.15
CA SER A 34 12.86 11.54 -18.08
C SER A 34 13.65 12.79 -17.64
N ASN A 35 13.01 13.67 -16.86
CA ASN A 35 13.66 14.78 -16.18
C ASN A 35 14.13 14.37 -14.78
N LEU A 36 14.95 15.21 -14.15
CA LEU A 36 15.47 14.95 -12.81
C LEU A 36 14.36 14.80 -11.73
N PRO A 37 13.29 15.63 -11.69
CA PRO A 37 12.19 15.45 -10.76
C PRO A 37 11.60 14.04 -10.76
N HIS A 38 11.37 13.47 -11.93
CA HIS A 38 10.80 12.12 -12.04
C HIS A 38 11.78 11.02 -11.61
N ARG A 39 13.10 11.23 -11.75
CA ARG A 39 14.12 10.24 -11.35
C ARG A 39 14.58 10.36 -9.91
N TYR A 40 14.47 11.55 -9.33
CA TYR A 40 14.87 11.79 -7.95
C TYR A 40 14.02 10.92 -7.00
N ARG A 41 12.72 10.85 -7.27
CA ARG A 41 11.73 10.08 -6.53
C ARG A 41 10.74 9.45 -7.51
N ILE A 42 11.15 8.34 -8.08
CA ILE A 42 10.38 7.51 -8.99
C ILE A 42 9.16 6.98 -8.23
N ASN A 43 7.98 7.47 -8.62
CA ASN A 43 6.70 6.95 -8.17
C ASN A 43 6.32 5.73 -9.05
N PRO A 44 6.25 4.50 -8.49
CA PRO A 44 5.95 3.31 -9.27
C PRO A 44 4.56 3.32 -9.91
N ALA A 45 3.57 3.95 -9.27
CA ALA A 45 2.22 4.01 -9.83
C ALA A 45 2.16 4.97 -11.03
N TYR A 46 2.85 6.10 -10.95
CA TYR A 46 3.01 7.00 -12.09
C TYR A 46 3.80 6.33 -13.23
N LEU A 47 4.90 5.65 -12.93
CA LEU A 47 5.69 4.93 -13.93
C LEU A 47 4.88 3.80 -14.60
N ALA A 48 4.06 3.08 -13.85
CA ALA A 48 3.18 2.03 -14.39
C ALA A 48 2.18 2.61 -15.40
N ASP A 49 1.59 3.75 -15.10
CA ASP A 49 0.67 4.46 -15.99
C ASP A 49 1.38 4.97 -17.25
N GLU A 50 2.53 5.63 -17.11
CA GLU A 50 3.34 6.10 -18.25
C GLU A 50 3.76 4.96 -19.20
N LEU A 51 4.09 3.79 -18.64
CA LEU A 51 4.47 2.61 -19.41
C LEU A 51 3.28 1.78 -19.88
N GLN A 52 2.05 2.09 -19.42
CA GLN A 52 0.83 1.33 -19.68
C GLN A 52 0.96 -0.16 -19.31
N VAL A 53 1.49 -0.43 -18.12
CA VAL A 53 1.70 -1.78 -17.57
C VAL A 53 1.09 -1.94 -16.20
N ASP A 54 0.82 -3.18 -15.80
CA ASP A 54 0.42 -3.45 -14.42
C ASP A 54 1.55 -3.09 -13.44
N ILE A 55 1.19 -2.45 -12.34
CA ILE A 55 2.14 -2.01 -11.30
C ILE A 55 2.91 -3.18 -10.66
N SER A 56 2.30 -4.37 -10.58
CA SER A 56 2.90 -5.52 -9.88
C SER A 56 4.13 -6.10 -10.62
N PRO A 57 4.05 -6.42 -11.93
CA PRO A 57 5.24 -6.72 -12.73
C PRO A 57 6.30 -5.62 -12.70
N LEU A 58 5.91 -4.35 -12.80
CA LEU A 58 6.85 -3.22 -12.71
C LEU A 58 7.57 -3.18 -11.36
N LEU A 59 6.82 -3.32 -10.28
CA LEU A 59 7.37 -3.33 -8.93
C LEU A 59 8.31 -4.52 -8.72
N THR A 60 8.04 -5.66 -9.34
CA THR A 60 8.96 -6.80 -9.38
C THR A 60 10.32 -6.40 -9.95
N GLU A 61 10.34 -5.73 -11.09
CA GLU A 61 11.58 -5.28 -11.74
C GLU A 61 12.32 -4.22 -10.90
N LEU A 62 11.60 -3.23 -10.35
CA LEU A 62 12.17 -2.23 -9.45
C LEU A 62 12.83 -2.87 -8.22
N LEU A 63 12.16 -3.84 -7.59
CA LEU A 63 12.66 -4.52 -6.40
C LEU A 63 13.91 -5.38 -6.67
N TYR A 64 13.98 -6.07 -7.80
CA TYR A 64 15.21 -6.77 -8.20
C TYR A 64 16.34 -5.81 -8.56
N GLY A 65 16.03 -4.59 -9.01
CA GLY A 65 17.02 -3.56 -9.29
C GLY A 65 17.71 -3.01 -8.04
N VAL A 66 17.10 -3.11 -6.86
CA VAL A 66 17.70 -2.64 -5.60
C VAL A 66 18.98 -3.40 -5.23
N PRO A 67 18.98 -4.75 -5.07
CA PRO A 67 20.21 -5.49 -4.74
C PRO A 67 21.27 -5.46 -5.84
N VAL A 68 20.87 -5.21 -7.10
CA VAL A 68 21.79 -4.97 -8.24
C VAL A 68 22.47 -3.60 -8.13
N GLY A 69 22.00 -2.71 -7.25
CA GLY A 69 22.53 -1.36 -7.11
C GLY A 69 22.06 -0.41 -8.21
N LEU A 70 20.93 -0.72 -8.86
CA LEU A 70 20.29 0.18 -9.82
C LEU A 70 19.44 1.24 -9.10
N PHE A 71 18.72 0.82 -8.06
CA PHE A 71 17.80 1.68 -7.31
C PHE A 71 18.07 1.69 -5.81
N ASN A 72 17.75 2.79 -5.17
CA ASN A 72 17.48 2.82 -3.73
C ASN A 72 15.96 2.83 -3.52
N LEU A 73 15.51 2.15 -2.47
CA LEU A 73 14.11 2.06 -2.07
C LEU A 73 13.90 2.95 -0.85
N HIS A 74 12.86 3.77 -0.87
CA HIS A 74 12.55 4.71 0.19
C HIS A 74 11.15 4.53 0.72
N TRP A 75 10.98 4.76 2.02
CA TRP A 75 9.69 4.81 2.69
C TRP A 75 9.43 6.22 3.20
N ASP A 76 8.49 6.90 2.57
CA ASP A 76 8.19 8.31 2.82
C ASP A 76 6.98 8.47 3.69
N VAL A 77 7.14 9.23 4.78
CA VAL A 77 6.04 9.48 5.71
C VAL A 77 5.41 10.82 5.42
N HIS A 78 4.15 10.79 4.99
CA HIS A 78 3.39 11.98 4.63
C HIS A 78 2.55 12.49 5.80
N CYS A 79 2.63 13.80 6.03
CA CYS A 79 1.76 14.49 6.98
C CYS A 79 0.29 14.39 6.54
N PRO A 80 -0.66 14.05 7.43
CA PRO A 80 -2.08 14.01 7.06
C PRO A 80 -2.70 15.38 6.79
N HIS A 81 -2.04 16.47 7.19
CA HIS A 81 -2.56 17.83 7.03
C HIS A 81 -2.00 18.52 5.77
N CYS A 82 -0.68 18.50 5.57
CA CYS A 82 -0.04 19.20 4.45
C CYS A 82 0.52 18.26 3.38
N TYR A 83 0.41 16.94 3.54
CA TYR A 83 0.95 15.91 2.64
C TYR A 83 2.46 15.96 2.35
N GLY A 84 3.20 16.92 2.91
CA GLY A 84 4.65 16.95 2.81
C GLY A 84 5.29 15.75 3.52
N ILE A 85 6.43 15.31 2.98
CA ILE A 85 7.28 14.31 3.62
C ILE A 85 7.79 14.90 4.94
N THR A 86 7.57 14.15 6.01
CA THR A 86 7.92 14.54 7.39
C THR A 86 9.21 13.89 7.84
N ASN A 87 9.39 12.62 7.48
CA ASN A 87 10.58 11.83 7.62
C ASN A 87 10.59 10.72 6.56
N GLU A 88 11.75 10.10 6.39
CA GLU A 88 11.97 8.95 5.52
C GLU A 88 12.75 7.88 6.29
N PHE A 89 12.60 6.63 5.89
CA PHE A 89 13.44 5.54 6.37
C PHE A 89 13.81 4.59 5.24
N GLN A 90 14.95 3.92 5.38
CA GLN A 90 15.47 2.97 4.39
C GLN A 90 15.10 1.54 4.74
N ARG A 91 14.99 1.23 6.05
CA ARG A 91 14.57 -0.09 6.52
C ARG A 91 13.28 -0.02 7.31
N LEU A 92 12.44 -1.04 7.13
CA LEU A 92 11.18 -1.20 7.86
C LEU A 92 11.38 -1.27 9.38
N ALA A 93 12.54 -1.77 9.83
CA ALA A 93 12.90 -1.82 11.24
C ALA A 93 13.12 -0.44 11.88
N ASP A 94 13.42 0.57 11.05
CA ASP A 94 13.62 1.96 11.46
C ASP A 94 12.30 2.75 11.53
N ALA A 95 11.20 2.14 11.08
CA ALA A 95 9.89 2.78 11.08
C ALA A 95 9.38 2.98 12.53
N GLN A 96 8.79 4.15 12.80
CA GLN A 96 8.22 4.50 14.09
C GLN A 96 6.69 4.61 14.01
N ALA A 97 5.98 4.16 15.05
CA ALA A 97 4.52 4.16 15.11
C ALA A 97 3.88 5.56 15.05
N THR A 98 4.65 6.62 15.34
CA THR A 98 4.21 8.00 15.25
C THR A 98 5.22 8.85 14.50
N SER A 99 4.74 9.93 13.91
CA SER A 99 5.57 10.99 13.33
C SER A 99 5.03 12.35 13.75
N ARG A 100 5.91 13.34 13.78
CA ARG A 100 5.55 14.74 14.03
C ARG A 100 5.87 15.53 12.79
N CYS A 101 4.87 16.22 12.23
CA CYS A 101 5.13 17.11 11.13
C CYS A 101 5.82 18.39 11.63
N PRO A 102 7.06 18.70 11.21
CA PRO A 102 7.73 19.93 11.63
C PRO A 102 7.04 21.19 11.11
N ALA A 103 6.22 21.07 10.04
CA ALA A 103 5.48 22.16 9.43
C ALA A 103 4.21 22.42 10.22
N CYS A 104 3.32 21.44 10.24
CA CYS A 104 2.00 21.53 10.86
C CYS A 104 2.07 21.52 12.39
N LYS A 105 3.22 21.11 12.96
CA LYS A 105 3.42 20.89 14.40
C LYS A 105 2.42 19.91 15.01
N VAL A 106 1.84 19.03 14.19
CA VAL A 106 0.90 17.98 14.60
C VAL A 106 1.64 16.65 14.72
N ASP A 107 1.31 15.92 15.78
CA ASP A 107 1.68 14.52 15.94
C ASP A 107 0.59 13.64 15.32
N PHE A 108 0.99 12.59 14.63
CA PHE A 108 0.07 11.65 14.01
C PHE A 108 0.63 10.22 14.05
N ALA A 109 -0.28 9.25 14.06
CA ALA A 109 0.09 7.85 13.98
C ALA A 109 0.45 7.47 12.53
N LEU A 110 1.43 6.59 12.39
CA LEU A 110 1.87 6.12 11.09
C LEU A 110 0.93 5.03 10.59
N ASP A 111 0.27 5.32 9.46
CA ASP A 111 -0.61 4.38 8.78
C ASP A 111 0.02 3.90 7.47
N PHE A 112 0.30 2.60 7.38
CA PHE A 112 0.96 2.01 6.21
C PHE A 112 0.05 1.91 4.98
N ALA A 113 -1.27 1.97 5.16
CA ALA A 113 -2.22 1.98 4.08
C ALA A 113 -2.33 3.35 3.42
N GLU A 114 -2.07 4.43 4.16
CA GLU A 114 -2.39 5.79 3.73
C GLU A 114 -1.21 6.77 3.73
N ARG A 115 -0.35 6.71 4.75
CA ARG A 115 0.63 7.75 5.09
C ARG A 115 2.08 7.37 4.79
N VAL A 116 2.33 6.10 4.50
CA VAL A 116 3.64 5.63 4.03
C VAL A 116 3.59 5.42 2.53
N GLU A 117 4.28 6.27 1.79
CA GLU A 117 4.52 6.09 0.35
C GLU A 117 5.85 5.36 0.13
N VAL A 118 5.91 4.55 -0.91
CA VAL A 118 7.10 3.84 -1.34
C VAL A 118 7.53 4.41 -2.67
N THR A 119 8.74 4.96 -2.70
CA THR A 119 9.35 5.49 -3.91
C THR A 119 10.73 4.89 -4.13
N PHE A 120 11.24 5.05 -5.34
CA PHE A 120 12.60 4.63 -5.68
C PHE A 120 13.41 5.83 -6.15
N SER A 121 14.72 5.78 -6.00
CA SER A 121 15.63 6.70 -6.69
C SER A 121 16.67 5.88 -7.44
N LEU A 122 17.35 6.49 -8.41
CA LEU A 122 18.60 5.90 -8.88
C LEU A 122 19.61 5.79 -7.74
N ASN A 123 20.43 4.74 -7.79
CA ASN A 123 21.54 4.61 -6.86
C ASN A 123 22.50 5.82 -7.01
N PRO A 124 23.02 6.41 -5.91
CA PRO A 124 23.92 7.56 -5.98
C PRO A 124 25.21 7.32 -6.79
N GLU A 125 25.66 6.08 -6.95
CA GLU A 125 26.78 5.77 -7.85
C GLU A 125 26.44 5.96 -9.34
N ILE A 126 25.16 6.00 -9.69
CA ILE A 126 24.65 6.23 -11.04
C ILE A 126 24.26 7.70 -11.21
N GLU A 127 23.49 8.26 -10.29
CA GLU A 127 23.11 9.67 -10.33
C GLU A 127 23.09 10.26 -8.92
N GLN A 128 24.11 11.04 -8.60
CA GLN A 128 24.06 11.95 -7.45
C GLN A 128 23.20 13.15 -7.87
N ALA A 129 21.99 13.21 -7.32
CA ALA A 129 21.05 14.29 -7.54
C ALA A 129 20.70 14.96 -6.21
N GLU A 130 20.72 16.29 -6.18
CA GLU A 130 20.02 17.04 -5.15
C GLU A 130 18.52 17.13 -5.51
N PRO A 131 17.63 17.20 -4.52
CA PRO A 131 16.20 17.26 -4.80
C PRO A 131 15.87 18.51 -5.64
N PRO A 132 15.21 18.34 -6.80
CA PRO A 132 14.88 19.47 -7.65
C PRO A 132 13.76 20.32 -7.04
N LEU A 133 13.75 21.63 -7.35
CA LEU A 133 12.80 22.61 -6.82
C LEU A 133 11.34 22.14 -7.02
N GLU A 134 11.04 21.59 -8.20
CA GLU A 134 9.72 21.08 -8.61
C GLU A 134 9.23 19.89 -7.77
N PHE A 135 10.13 19.13 -7.14
CA PHE A 135 9.78 17.96 -6.30
C PHE A 135 8.96 18.35 -5.06
N PHE A 136 9.03 19.62 -4.70
CA PHE A 136 8.42 20.12 -3.48
C PHE A 136 7.31 21.12 -3.73
N ALA A 137 7.10 21.49 -5.00
CA ALA A 137 5.97 22.26 -5.44
C ALA A 137 4.73 21.47 -5.00
N PRO A 138 3.92 21.99 -4.08
CA PRO A 138 2.77 21.22 -3.65
C PRO A 138 1.83 21.12 -4.87
N ILE A 139 1.20 19.95 -5.02
CA ILE A 139 0.34 19.52 -6.14
C ILE A 139 -0.17 20.71 -6.96
N ALA A 140 0.30 20.88 -8.21
CA ALA A 140 -0.08 21.77 -9.33
C ALA A 140 -0.79 23.14 -9.12
N GLU A 141 -1.55 23.31 -8.04
CA GLU A 141 -2.31 24.48 -7.61
C GLU A 141 -1.55 25.34 -6.56
N PHE A 142 -0.46 24.83 -5.95
CA PHE A 142 0.28 25.60 -4.96
C PHE A 142 1.41 26.43 -5.56
N HIS A 143 1.14 27.72 -5.76
CA HIS A 143 2.16 28.71 -6.08
C HIS A 143 2.63 29.34 -4.76
N PRO A 144 3.91 29.21 -4.37
CA PRO A 144 4.42 29.93 -3.21
C PRO A 144 4.23 31.43 -3.42
N ARG A 145 3.82 32.15 -2.37
CA ARG A 145 3.63 33.61 -2.40
C ARG A 145 4.94 34.30 -2.73
N PHE A 146 6.05 33.78 -2.22
CA PHE A 146 7.42 34.13 -2.65
C PHE A 146 8.38 32.97 -2.39
N GLY A 147 9.46 32.89 -3.18
CA GLY A 147 10.48 31.86 -3.09
C GLY A 147 11.90 32.42 -3.23
N ILE A 148 12.80 32.07 -2.30
CA ILE A 148 14.22 32.49 -2.29
C ILE A 148 15.10 31.25 -2.29
N GLU A 149 16.05 31.14 -3.20
CA GLU A 149 17.05 30.08 -3.22
C GLU A 149 18.42 30.60 -2.78
N ALA A 150 19.19 29.80 -2.02
CA ALA A 150 20.54 30.13 -1.59
C ALA A 150 21.45 28.89 -1.50
N TRP A 151 22.65 28.96 -2.11
CA TRP A 151 23.72 27.97 -1.95
C TRP A 151 24.50 28.17 -0.65
N THR A 152 25.33 27.20 -0.26
CA THR A 152 26.12 27.31 0.99
C THR A 152 26.91 28.61 1.07
N GLY A 153 26.76 29.34 2.17
CA GLY A 153 27.42 30.61 2.44
C GLY A 153 26.77 31.82 1.78
N GLU A 154 25.74 31.64 0.94
CA GLU A 154 25.08 32.74 0.26
C GLU A 154 24.08 33.49 1.15
N ARG A 155 23.85 34.74 0.77
CA ARG A 155 22.80 35.61 1.31
C ARG A 155 21.96 36.14 0.16
N VAL A 156 20.70 35.74 0.11
CA VAL A 156 19.79 36.09 -0.99
C VAL A 156 18.52 36.71 -0.41
N SER A 157 18.04 37.80 -1.02
CA SER A 157 16.86 38.52 -0.55
C SER A 157 15.76 38.53 -1.60
N ALA A 158 14.50 38.47 -1.16
CA ALA A 158 13.34 38.80 -1.97
C ALA A 158 12.38 39.71 -1.21
N GLU A 159 11.57 40.44 -1.97
CA GLU A 159 10.59 41.40 -1.47
C GLU A 159 9.20 41.01 -1.98
N GLU A 160 8.19 41.06 -1.10
CA GLU A 160 6.81 40.71 -1.42
C GLU A 160 5.84 41.55 -0.57
N ALA A 161 4.63 41.79 -1.07
CA ALA A 161 3.59 42.47 -0.30
C ALA A 161 2.69 41.44 0.42
N MET A 162 2.74 41.45 1.75
CA MET A 162 2.07 40.46 2.58
C MET A 162 0.67 40.92 3.00
N GLU A 163 -0.32 40.05 2.78
CA GLU A 163 -1.68 40.22 3.29
C GLU A 163 -1.80 39.71 4.73
N PRO A 164 -2.78 40.17 5.52
CA PRO A 164 -3.02 39.61 6.85
C PRO A 164 -3.28 38.11 6.80
N GLY A 165 -2.67 37.35 7.70
CA GLY A 165 -2.85 35.91 7.79
C GLY A 165 -1.64 35.20 8.39
N LEU A 166 -1.77 33.88 8.57
CA LEU A 166 -0.65 33.02 8.91
C LEU A 166 -0.07 32.45 7.62
N TYR A 167 1.25 32.55 7.48
CA TYR A 167 2.03 31.94 6.41
C TYR A 167 2.98 30.91 7.01
N ARG A 168 3.26 29.86 6.25
CA ARG A 168 4.24 28.84 6.54
C ARG A 168 5.39 29.03 5.58
N TYR A 169 6.62 29.18 6.07
CA TYR A 169 7.79 29.14 5.21
C TYR A 169 8.58 27.85 5.40
N MET A 170 9.08 27.26 4.32
CA MET A 170 9.85 26.03 4.38
C MET A 170 10.98 25.99 3.36
N SER A 171 12.08 25.35 3.74
CA SER A 171 13.04 24.76 2.84
C SER A 171 12.58 23.36 2.55
N PRO A 172 12.21 23.08 1.30
CA PRO A 172 11.95 21.72 0.96
C PRO A 172 13.23 20.87 0.86
N ILE A 173 14.36 21.48 0.52
CA ILE A 173 15.64 20.78 0.34
C ILE A 173 16.16 20.28 1.69
N THR A 174 16.20 21.16 2.69
CA THR A 174 16.73 20.83 4.02
C THR A 174 15.65 20.40 5.01
N LEU A 175 14.39 20.46 4.59
CA LEU A 175 13.20 20.27 5.42
C LEU A 175 13.07 21.28 6.58
N ALA A 176 13.85 22.37 6.59
CA ALA A 176 13.72 23.48 7.54
C ALA A 176 12.37 24.18 7.39
N LYS A 177 11.71 24.58 8.48
CA LYS A 177 10.35 25.17 8.45
C LYS A 177 10.18 26.24 9.51
N GLY A 178 9.30 27.20 9.24
CA GLY A 178 8.89 28.22 10.18
C GLY A 178 7.53 28.87 9.87
N LEU A 179 7.11 29.76 10.76
CA LEU A 179 5.82 30.44 10.73
C LEU A 179 6.01 31.94 10.60
N LEU A 180 5.20 32.57 9.75
CA LEU A 180 5.15 34.01 9.55
C LEU A 180 3.73 34.50 9.83
N TYR A 181 3.56 35.16 10.97
CA TYR A 181 2.33 35.83 11.37
C TYR A 181 2.31 37.22 10.75
N VAL A 182 1.33 37.50 9.90
CA VAL A 182 1.11 38.83 9.30
C VAL A 182 -0.14 39.41 9.95
N GLU A 183 0.06 40.24 10.98
CA GLU A 183 -1.02 40.73 11.84
C GLU A 183 -0.79 42.17 12.32
N GLY A 184 -1.85 42.80 12.82
CA GLY A 184 -1.83 44.20 13.26
C GLY A 184 -2.20 45.20 12.17
N THR A 185 -1.80 46.46 12.36
CA THR A 185 -2.16 47.56 11.46
C THR A 185 -1.31 47.53 10.18
N PRO A 186 -1.91 47.61 8.97
CA PRO A 186 -1.16 47.64 7.73
C PRO A 186 -0.17 48.81 7.65
N THR A 187 1.00 48.55 7.07
CA THR A 187 2.08 49.51 6.87
C THR A 187 2.46 49.64 5.40
N THR A 188 2.92 50.82 5.00
CA THR A 188 3.56 51.06 3.69
C THR A 188 5.08 51.07 3.78
N THR A 189 5.65 50.96 4.99
CA THR A 189 7.09 50.94 5.22
C THR A 189 7.61 49.53 4.97
N LEU A 190 8.72 49.40 4.24
CA LEU A 190 9.39 48.12 4.03
C LEU A 190 9.92 47.57 5.35
N GLN A 191 9.47 46.37 5.69
CA GLN A 191 9.96 45.61 6.85
C GLN A 191 11.07 44.67 6.39
N GLU A 192 12.22 44.65 7.05
CA GLU A 192 13.36 43.80 6.66
C GLU A 192 13.67 42.77 7.74
N HIS A 193 13.72 41.50 7.34
CA HIS A 193 14.05 40.39 8.24
C HIS A 193 15.07 39.44 7.61
N VAL A 194 15.87 38.81 8.48
CA VAL A 194 16.87 37.81 8.10
C VAL A 194 16.43 36.46 8.67
N ILE A 195 16.46 35.43 7.84
CA ILE A 195 16.23 34.03 8.22
C ILE A 195 17.48 33.24 7.87
N SER A 196 18.05 32.55 8.85
CA SER A 196 19.27 31.75 8.69
C SER A 196 18.90 30.27 8.64
N GLU A 197 19.40 29.55 7.65
CA GLU A 197 19.33 28.10 7.56
C GLU A 197 20.56 27.49 8.24
N ARG A 198 20.33 26.62 9.23
CA ARG A 198 21.36 25.92 9.99
C ARG A 198 21.10 24.41 9.99
N GLY A 199 21.32 23.74 8.87
CA GLY A 199 21.37 22.26 8.83
C GLY A 199 20.03 21.60 9.18
N GLY A 200 18.95 22.07 8.56
CA GLY A 200 17.59 21.55 8.69
C GLY A 200 16.66 22.40 9.56
N THR A 201 17.11 23.56 10.03
CA THR A 201 16.28 24.49 10.81
C THR A 201 16.44 25.93 10.33
N PHE A 202 15.36 26.71 10.42
CA PHE A 202 15.38 28.15 10.19
C PHE A 202 15.49 28.92 11.51
N GLU A 203 16.25 30.00 11.52
CA GLU A 203 16.37 30.92 12.65
C GLU A 203 16.17 32.39 12.19
N PRO A 204 15.15 33.09 12.68
CA PRO A 204 14.09 32.55 13.53
C PRO A 204 13.22 31.54 12.77
N ASP A 205 12.58 30.62 13.48
CA ASP A 205 11.56 29.71 12.94
C ASP A 205 10.14 30.28 13.11
N THR A 206 10.01 31.44 13.77
CA THR A 206 8.76 32.15 13.97
C THR A 206 9.02 33.64 13.81
N LEU A 207 8.23 34.30 12.96
CA LEU A 207 8.33 35.72 12.67
C LEU A 207 6.93 36.35 12.71
N THR A 208 6.83 37.54 13.30
CA THR A 208 5.60 38.33 13.31
C THR A 208 5.87 39.69 12.66
N VAL A 209 5.06 40.06 11.67
CA VAL A 209 5.18 41.30 10.88
C VAL A 209 3.81 41.94 10.68
N GLN A 210 3.80 43.22 10.29
CA GLN A 210 2.58 43.91 9.88
C GLN A 210 2.22 43.59 8.42
N PRO A 211 0.93 43.64 8.03
CA PRO A 211 0.53 43.57 6.63
C PRO A 211 1.17 44.71 5.81
N GLY A 212 1.78 44.40 4.67
CA GLY A 212 2.51 45.39 3.87
C GLY A 212 3.80 44.84 3.22
N PRO A 213 4.66 45.72 2.70
CA PRO A 213 5.91 45.32 2.05
C PRO A 213 6.88 44.65 3.04
N LEU A 214 7.38 43.47 2.68
CA LEU A 214 8.31 42.67 3.46
C LEU A 214 9.49 42.23 2.60
N LYS A 215 10.70 42.45 3.09
CA LYS A 215 11.95 41.88 2.57
C LYS A 215 12.43 40.78 3.49
N ILE A 216 12.59 39.58 2.95
CA ILE A 216 13.26 38.48 3.65
C ILE A 216 14.62 38.27 3.02
N THR A 217 15.65 38.16 3.85
CA THR A 217 17.00 37.71 3.47
C THR A 217 17.26 36.32 4.03
N LEU A 218 17.38 35.33 3.14
CA LEU A 218 17.78 33.98 3.48
C LEU A 218 19.31 33.89 3.52
N VAL A 219 19.84 33.33 4.61
CA VAL A 219 21.27 33.06 4.80
C VAL A 219 21.45 31.57 4.93
N ASN A 220 22.16 30.92 4.00
CA ASN A 220 22.43 29.48 4.10
C ASN A 220 23.79 29.25 4.76
N GLU A 221 23.82 28.84 6.02
CA GLU A 221 25.10 28.69 6.73
C GLU A 221 25.74 27.32 6.57
N MET A 222 24.94 26.26 6.39
CA MET A 222 25.41 24.88 6.54
C MET A 222 25.01 23.95 5.39
N ALA A 223 23.84 24.12 4.81
CA ALA A 223 23.35 23.19 3.79
C ALA A 223 24.04 23.41 2.43
N PRO A 224 24.31 22.36 1.64
CA PRO A 224 24.78 22.48 0.25
C PRO A 224 23.95 23.48 -0.56
N ARG A 225 22.64 23.42 -0.35
CA ARG A 225 21.63 24.25 -0.97
C ARG A 225 20.41 24.34 -0.07
N THR A 226 19.73 25.48 -0.07
CA THR A 226 18.46 25.64 0.63
C THR A 226 17.56 26.60 -0.11
N MET A 227 16.31 26.63 0.31
CA MET A 227 15.30 27.51 -0.24
C MET A 227 14.35 27.95 0.85
N LEU A 228 13.68 29.07 0.66
CA LEU A 228 12.60 29.53 1.52
C LEU A 228 11.38 29.79 0.65
N TRP A 229 10.36 28.97 0.80
CA TRP A 229 9.06 29.13 0.18
C TRP A 229 8.01 29.46 1.20
N ALA A 230 7.32 30.58 1.05
CA ALA A 230 6.21 30.95 1.92
C ALA A 230 4.85 30.70 1.26
N THR A 231 3.96 29.99 1.96
CA THR A 231 2.58 29.72 1.54
C THR A 231 1.60 30.14 2.62
N PRO A 232 0.39 30.64 2.27
CA PRO A 232 -0.67 30.86 3.26
C PRO A 232 -1.04 29.57 4.00
N GLU A 233 -1.43 29.68 5.27
CA GLU A 233 -1.81 28.53 6.12
C GLU A 233 -3.05 27.79 5.62
N ALA A 234 -3.98 28.50 4.97
CA ALA A 234 -5.15 27.92 4.34
C ALA A 234 -4.73 27.10 3.10
N LEU A 235 -4.04 25.99 3.33
CA LEU A 235 -3.92 24.92 2.36
C LEU A 235 -5.32 24.29 2.30
N PRO A 236 -5.97 24.20 1.13
CA PRO A 236 -7.17 23.37 1.05
C PRO A 236 -6.81 21.99 1.59
N LEU A 237 -7.64 21.45 2.49
CA LEU A 237 -7.61 20.02 2.78
C LEU A 237 -7.83 19.35 1.42
N LEU A 238 -6.76 18.78 0.85
CA LEU A 238 -6.91 17.95 -0.32
C LEU A 238 -7.83 16.81 0.11
N PRO A 239 -9.02 16.65 -0.51
CA PRO A 239 -9.81 15.45 -0.29
C PRO A 239 -8.91 14.25 -0.58
N ASP A 240 -9.03 13.16 0.20
CA ASP A 240 -8.18 11.96 0.05
C ASP A 240 -8.16 11.45 -1.41
N ASP A 241 -9.21 11.76 -2.17
CA ASP A 241 -9.48 11.41 -3.57
C ASP A 241 -8.58 12.15 -4.60
N HIS A 242 -7.85 13.20 -4.20
CA HIS A 242 -6.99 14.01 -5.09
C HIS A 242 -5.49 13.70 -4.98
N MET A 243 -5.10 12.73 -4.15
CA MET A 243 -3.70 12.32 -4.12
C MET A 243 -3.35 11.61 -5.44
N PRO A 244 -2.19 11.93 -6.06
CA PRO A 244 -1.74 11.19 -7.22
C PRO A 244 -1.63 9.70 -6.86
N PRO A 245 -1.85 8.80 -7.84
CA PRO A 245 -1.64 7.37 -7.65
C PRO A 245 -0.28 7.14 -7.01
N ARG A 246 -0.25 6.35 -5.92
CA ARG A 246 0.98 6.09 -5.17
C ARG A 246 1.04 4.64 -4.72
N LEU A 247 2.26 4.13 -4.62
CA LEU A 247 2.51 2.84 -4.00
C LEU A 247 2.60 3.04 -2.49
N THR A 248 1.68 2.46 -1.72
CA THR A 248 1.72 2.60 -0.25
C THR A 248 2.57 1.51 0.39
N GLY A 249 3.02 1.73 1.62
CA GLY A 249 3.81 0.75 2.36
C GLY A 249 3.08 -0.59 2.50
N LEU A 250 1.76 -0.54 2.66
CA LEU A 250 0.91 -1.71 2.66
C LEU A 250 0.98 -2.48 1.32
N HIS A 251 0.91 -1.79 0.16
CA HIS A 251 1.07 -2.44 -1.15
C HIS A 251 2.41 -3.17 -1.29
N LEU A 252 3.51 -2.51 -0.92
CA LEU A 252 4.83 -3.13 -0.98
C LEU A 252 4.94 -4.35 -0.04
N SER A 253 4.37 -4.26 1.17
CA SER A 253 4.41 -5.36 2.15
C SER A 253 3.67 -6.64 1.72
N HIS A 254 2.73 -6.52 0.77
CA HIS A 254 2.03 -7.65 0.14
C HIS A 254 2.72 -8.15 -1.12
N HIS A 255 3.69 -7.41 -1.66
CA HIS A 255 4.37 -7.80 -2.88
C HIS A 255 5.28 -9.03 -2.65
N PRO A 256 5.12 -10.14 -3.40
CA PRO A 256 5.85 -11.39 -3.15
C PRO A 256 7.37 -11.23 -3.21
N VAL A 257 7.88 -10.46 -4.19
CA VAL A 257 9.32 -10.23 -4.35
C VAL A 257 9.90 -9.41 -3.21
N PHE A 258 9.11 -8.51 -2.61
CA PHE A 258 9.57 -7.75 -1.46
C PHE A 258 9.88 -8.70 -0.30
N ARG A 259 8.94 -9.59 0.03
CA ARG A 259 9.15 -10.61 1.07
C ARG A 259 10.25 -11.62 0.73
N LEU A 260 10.55 -11.83 -0.55
CA LEU A 260 11.61 -12.74 -0.97
C LEU A 260 13.00 -12.14 -0.77
N LEU A 261 13.20 -10.91 -1.26
CA LEU A 261 14.50 -10.23 -1.30
C LEU A 261 14.83 -9.51 0.00
N PHE A 262 13.80 -9.03 0.70
CA PHE A 262 13.91 -8.15 1.86
C PHE A 262 13.33 -8.83 3.11
N ARG A 263 13.70 -10.10 3.34
CA ARG A 263 13.20 -10.91 4.47
C ARG A 263 13.56 -10.33 5.83
N ASP A 264 14.66 -9.58 5.87
CA ASP A 264 15.16 -8.84 7.04
C ASP A 264 14.38 -7.53 7.29
N GLN A 265 13.57 -7.08 6.33
CA GLN A 265 12.71 -5.92 6.46
C GLN A 265 11.44 -6.29 7.23
N VAL A 266 11.60 -6.42 8.55
CA VAL A 266 10.52 -6.55 9.52
C VAL A 266 10.37 -5.26 10.31
N LEU A 267 9.22 -5.07 10.96
CA LEU A 267 9.08 -4.03 11.96
C LEU A 267 9.96 -4.35 13.17
N SER A 268 10.42 -3.33 13.88
CA SER A 268 11.00 -3.52 15.21
C SER A 268 10.00 -4.22 16.14
N ASP A 269 10.47 -5.12 17.02
CA ASP A 269 9.63 -5.83 17.99
C ASP A 269 8.84 -4.92 18.94
N ARG A 270 9.27 -3.66 19.06
CA ARG A 270 8.63 -2.65 19.91
C ARG A 270 7.58 -1.82 19.16
N GLU A 271 7.58 -1.88 17.84
CA GLU A 271 6.77 -1.02 17.00
C GLU A 271 5.54 -1.76 16.47
N GLN A 272 4.46 -1.00 16.34
CA GLN A 272 3.22 -1.47 15.72
C GLN A 272 2.75 -0.38 14.76
N MET A 273 2.34 -0.78 13.57
CA MET A 273 1.92 0.17 12.55
C MET A 273 0.42 0.08 12.32
N LEU A 274 -0.24 1.22 12.19
CA LEU A 274 -1.65 1.23 11.84
C LEU A 274 -1.83 0.85 10.37
N ILE A 275 -2.94 0.17 10.13
CA ILE A 275 -3.48 -0.11 8.81
C ILE A 275 -4.95 0.28 8.89
N SER A 276 -5.33 1.42 8.30
CA SER A 276 -6.70 1.94 8.39
C SER A 276 -7.74 0.97 7.82
N SER A 277 -7.36 0.21 6.79
CA SER A 277 -8.24 -0.74 6.14
C SER A 277 -7.46 -1.88 5.49
N VAL A 278 -7.79 -3.11 5.86
CA VAL A 278 -7.35 -4.33 5.16
C VAL A 278 -8.47 -5.36 5.19
N THR A 279 -8.60 -6.15 4.12
CA THR A 279 -9.53 -7.28 4.07
C THR A 279 -8.82 -8.51 4.59
N THR A 280 -9.26 -9.04 5.72
CA THR A 280 -8.74 -10.27 6.31
C THR A 280 -9.63 -11.45 5.95
N MET A 281 -9.01 -12.52 5.49
CA MET A 281 -9.64 -13.81 5.19
C MET A 281 -9.16 -14.88 6.17
N PHE A 282 -10.11 -15.67 6.66
CA PHE A 282 -9.84 -16.91 7.36
C PHE A 282 -10.50 -18.07 6.62
N THR A 283 -9.78 -19.18 6.48
CA THR A 283 -10.31 -20.46 6.02
C THR A 283 -10.07 -21.54 7.06
N ASP A 284 -10.86 -22.61 7.03
CA ASP A 284 -10.75 -23.78 7.90
C ASP A 284 -11.30 -25.00 7.15
N ILE A 285 -10.67 -26.17 7.28
CA ILE A 285 -11.20 -27.40 6.68
C ILE A 285 -12.34 -27.92 7.54
N THR A 286 -13.48 -28.17 6.90
CA THR A 286 -14.65 -28.71 7.55
C THR A 286 -14.37 -30.12 8.05
N GLY A 287 -14.44 -30.32 9.37
CA GLY A 287 -14.32 -31.66 9.96
C GLY A 287 -12.90 -32.22 9.91
N SER A 288 -11.88 -31.36 9.90
CA SER A 288 -10.47 -31.78 9.85
C SER A 288 -10.12 -32.78 10.94
N THR A 289 -10.57 -32.59 12.18
CA THR A 289 -10.36 -33.57 13.27
C THR A 289 -10.86 -34.97 12.90
N GLN A 290 -12.05 -35.09 12.32
CA GLN A 290 -12.60 -36.38 11.89
C GLN A 290 -11.81 -36.99 10.73
N MET A 291 -11.30 -36.14 9.83
CA MET A 291 -10.43 -36.56 8.74
C MET A 291 -9.12 -37.18 9.29
N TYR A 292 -8.50 -36.56 10.29
CA TYR A 292 -7.31 -37.13 10.96
C TYR A 292 -7.61 -38.46 11.64
N GLU A 293 -8.73 -38.56 12.37
CA GLU A 293 -9.14 -39.80 13.05
C GLU A 293 -9.39 -40.95 12.06
N ASN A 294 -10.01 -40.67 10.92
CA ASN A 294 -10.42 -41.70 9.96
C ASN A 294 -9.27 -42.15 9.03
N LEU A 295 -8.42 -41.22 8.61
CA LEU A 295 -7.37 -41.47 7.61
C LEU A 295 -5.99 -41.72 8.22
N GLY A 296 -5.79 -41.31 9.47
CA GLY A 296 -4.48 -41.25 10.11
C GLY A 296 -3.64 -40.06 9.67
N ASP A 297 -2.69 -39.70 10.52
CA ASP A 297 -1.94 -38.42 10.43
C ASP A 297 -1.22 -38.22 9.11
N ALA A 298 -0.56 -39.25 8.57
CA ALA A 298 0.24 -39.13 7.36
C ALA A 298 -0.61 -38.82 6.11
N VAL A 299 -1.76 -39.47 5.97
CA VAL A 299 -2.66 -39.27 4.83
C VAL A 299 -3.37 -37.92 4.96
N ALA A 300 -3.91 -37.63 6.15
CA ALA A 300 -4.56 -36.35 6.42
C ALA A 300 -3.60 -35.17 6.21
N TYR A 301 -2.35 -35.27 6.65
CA TYR A 301 -1.34 -34.22 6.43
C TYR A 301 -1.07 -33.96 4.94
N ASN A 302 -1.00 -35.01 4.11
CA ASN A 302 -0.83 -34.83 2.66
C ASN A 302 -2.01 -34.09 2.04
N ILE A 303 -3.24 -34.40 2.46
CA ILE A 303 -4.45 -33.69 2.02
C ILE A 303 -4.38 -32.21 2.43
N VAL A 304 -4.02 -31.93 3.70
CA VAL A 304 -3.86 -30.55 4.19
C VAL A 304 -2.79 -29.79 3.41
N ARG A 305 -1.67 -30.42 3.07
CA ARG A 305 -0.59 -29.82 2.28
C ARG A 305 -1.02 -29.50 0.85
N ASP A 306 -1.74 -30.41 0.20
CA ASP A 306 -2.25 -30.18 -1.16
C ASP A 306 -3.28 -29.03 -1.15
N HIS A 307 -4.15 -29.00 -0.13
CA HIS A 307 -5.06 -27.89 0.13
C HIS A 307 -4.32 -26.54 0.25
N PHE A 308 -3.24 -26.48 1.03
CA PHE A 308 -2.45 -25.24 1.16
C PHE A 308 -1.85 -24.83 -0.16
N THR A 309 -1.38 -25.78 -0.97
CA THR A 309 -0.80 -25.49 -2.29
C THR A 309 -1.82 -24.79 -3.19
N ILE A 310 -3.06 -25.28 -3.23
CA ILE A 310 -4.17 -24.68 -3.99
C ILE A 310 -4.49 -23.28 -3.48
N LEU A 311 -4.68 -23.12 -2.16
CA LEU A 311 -5.06 -21.84 -1.58
C LEU A 311 -3.97 -20.78 -1.76
N PHE A 312 -2.72 -21.13 -1.48
CA PHE A 312 -1.62 -20.18 -1.53
C PHE A 312 -1.42 -19.65 -2.94
N ALA A 313 -1.45 -20.52 -3.94
CA ALA A 313 -1.33 -20.14 -5.34
C ALA A 313 -2.42 -19.13 -5.74
N SER A 314 -3.69 -19.43 -5.43
CA SER A 314 -4.80 -18.55 -5.80
C SER A 314 -4.82 -17.22 -5.03
N ILE A 315 -4.49 -17.25 -3.73
CA ILE A 315 -4.37 -16.04 -2.90
C ILE A 315 -3.30 -15.12 -3.48
N GLU A 316 -2.10 -15.64 -3.77
CA GLU A 316 -0.99 -14.86 -4.31
C GLU A 316 -1.26 -14.36 -5.73
N GLN A 317 -1.87 -15.19 -6.60
CA GLN A 317 -2.24 -14.80 -7.96
C GLN A 317 -3.19 -13.60 -8.01
N HIS A 318 -4.06 -13.47 -7.01
CA HIS A 318 -4.99 -12.35 -6.87
C HIS A 318 -4.45 -11.22 -5.99
N GLY A 319 -3.14 -11.15 -5.74
CA GLY A 319 -2.51 -10.07 -4.98
C GLY A 319 -2.88 -10.06 -3.49
N GLY A 320 -3.36 -11.18 -2.97
CA GLY A 320 -3.47 -11.41 -1.54
C GLY A 320 -2.18 -11.94 -0.95
N ARG A 321 -2.14 -11.98 0.38
CA ARG A 321 -0.99 -12.50 1.12
C ARG A 321 -1.41 -13.47 2.18
N VAL A 322 -0.81 -14.66 2.17
CA VAL A 322 -0.89 -15.61 3.28
C VAL A 322 -0.05 -15.05 4.44
N ILE A 323 -0.69 -14.82 5.57
CA ILE A 323 -0.06 -14.29 6.78
C ILE A 323 0.53 -15.43 7.59
N LYS A 324 -0.30 -16.41 7.92
CA LYS A 324 0.08 -17.61 8.67
C LYS A 324 -0.95 -18.72 8.51
N THR A 325 -0.55 -19.92 8.89
CA THR A 325 -1.44 -21.06 9.07
C THR A 325 -1.64 -21.36 10.55
N ILE A 326 -2.80 -21.92 10.91
CA ILE A 326 -3.13 -22.32 12.28
C ILE A 326 -3.75 -23.72 12.20
N GLY A 327 -2.93 -24.77 12.36
CA GLY A 327 -3.37 -26.12 12.00
C GLY A 327 -3.61 -26.21 10.50
N ASP A 328 -4.84 -26.56 10.10
CA ASP A 328 -5.34 -26.59 8.72
C ASP A 328 -5.96 -25.26 8.25
N ALA A 329 -6.14 -24.29 9.15
CA ALA A 329 -6.68 -22.99 8.82
C ALA A 329 -5.65 -22.08 8.12
N VAL A 330 -6.11 -21.25 7.18
CA VAL A 330 -5.29 -20.21 6.54
C VAL A 330 -5.80 -18.84 6.96
N MET A 331 -4.88 -17.97 7.40
CA MET A 331 -5.11 -16.55 7.54
C MET A 331 -4.43 -15.82 6.39
N ALA A 332 -5.19 -15.00 5.67
CA ALA A 332 -4.69 -14.18 4.56
C ALA A 332 -5.23 -12.76 4.62
N SER A 333 -4.57 -11.83 3.93
CA SER A 333 -4.97 -10.44 3.80
C SER A 333 -4.99 -9.99 2.35
N PHE A 334 -5.89 -9.06 2.03
CA PHE A 334 -6.03 -8.44 0.71
C PHE A 334 -6.26 -6.94 0.87
N MET A 335 -5.82 -6.15 -0.11
CA MET A 335 -6.14 -4.71 -0.19
C MET A 335 -7.53 -4.44 -0.75
N SER A 336 -8.05 -5.39 -1.52
CA SER A 336 -9.31 -5.28 -2.25
C SER A 336 -10.21 -6.44 -1.87
N ASN A 337 -11.47 -6.12 -1.55
CA ASN A 337 -12.49 -7.14 -1.33
C ASN A 337 -12.75 -7.93 -2.61
N GLU A 338 -12.78 -7.26 -3.76
CA GLU A 338 -12.97 -7.90 -5.07
C GLU A 338 -11.91 -8.97 -5.32
N ARG A 339 -10.64 -8.64 -5.11
CA ARG A 339 -9.53 -9.59 -5.27
C ARG A 339 -9.62 -10.76 -4.29
N ALA A 340 -10.02 -10.51 -3.04
CA ALA A 340 -10.28 -11.58 -2.08
C ALA A 340 -11.36 -12.54 -2.58
N MET A 341 -12.44 -12.00 -3.16
CA MET A 341 -13.51 -12.80 -3.73
C MET A 341 -13.05 -13.60 -4.96
N GLN A 342 -12.31 -12.99 -5.87
CA GLN A 342 -11.76 -13.67 -7.04
C GLN A 342 -10.83 -14.84 -6.65
N ALA A 343 -9.99 -14.65 -5.62
CA ALA A 343 -9.18 -15.72 -5.04
C ALA A 343 -10.04 -16.87 -4.50
N ILE A 344 -11.06 -16.54 -3.69
CA ILE A 344 -11.99 -17.53 -3.13
C ILE A 344 -12.62 -18.37 -4.22
N VAL A 345 -13.06 -17.71 -5.27
CA VAL A 345 -13.71 -18.36 -6.40
C VAL A 345 -12.76 -19.34 -7.07
N GLN A 346 -11.54 -18.90 -7.41
CA GLN A 346 -10.57 -19.74 -8.09
C GLN A 346 -10.19 -20.96 -7.23
N PHE A 347 -9.77 -20.78 -5.96
CA PHE A 347 -9.37 -21.93 -5.16
C PHE A 347 -10.54 -22.87 -4.84
N LEU A 348 -11.79 -22.38 -4.78
CA LEU A 348 -12.96 -23.26 -4.61
C LEU A 348 -13.20 -24.11 -5.85
N GLU A 349 -13.00 -23.56 -7.06
CA GLU A 349 -13.07 -24.35 -8.30
C GLU A 349 -11.96 -25.39 -8.39
N GLU A 350 -10.74 -25.03 -8.00
CA GLU A 350 -9.60 -25.96 -7.96
C GLU A 350 -9.82 -27.07 -6.92
N LEU A 351 -10.34 -26.73 -5.74
CA LEU A 351 -10.72 -27.72 -4.73
C LEU A 351 -11.87 -28.62 -5.19
N LYS A 352 -12.82 -28.10 -5.97
CA LYS A 352 -13.86 -28.94 -6.57
C LYS A 352 -13.24 -30.00 -7.48
N GLN A 353 -12.32 -29.62 -8.37
CA GLN A 353 -11.61 -30.56 -9.24
C GLN A 353 -10.75 -31.55 -8.44
N TYR A 354 -10.11 -31.06 -7.38
CA TYR A 354 -9.35 -31.89 -6.43
C TYR A 354 -10.23 -32.97 -5.79
N ASN A 355 -11.47 -32.62 -5.42
CA ASN A 355 -12.44 -33.51 -4.77
C ASN A 355 -13.07 -34.54 -5.73
N GLU A 356 -13.25 -34.19 -7.01
CA GLU A 356 -13.87 -35.08 -8.02
C GLU A 356 -13.10 -36.40 -8.22
N THR A 357 -11.81 -36.42 -7.88
CA THR A 357 -10.94 -37.61 -8.02
C THR A 357 -10.75 -38.38 -6.71
N ARG A 358 -11.42 -37.96 -5.62
CA ARG A 358 -11.19 -38.46 -4.26
C ARG A 358 -12.42 -39.09 -3.62
N GLN A 359 -12.17 -39.98 -2.68
CA GLN A 359 -13.25 -40.58 -1.88
C GLN A 359 -13.87 -39.52 -0.96
N ILE A 360 -15.14 -39.67 -0.62
CA ILE A 360 -15.92 -38.67 0.16
C ILE A 360 -15.18 -38.20 1.43
N HIS A 361 -14.52 -39.12 2.14
CA HIS A 361 -13.82 -38.83 3.39
C HIS A 361 -12.40 -38.24 3.20
N GLU A 362 -11.93 -38.13 1.95
CA GLU A 362 -10.69 -37.43 1.55
C GLU A 362 -10.99 -36.07 0.89
N GLN A 363 -12.27 -35.74 0.67
CA GLN A 363 -12.66 -34.47 0.05
C GLN A 363 -12.50 -33.31 1.02
N VAL A 364 -11.94 -32.22 0.51
CA VAL A 364 -11.68 -30.99 1.27
C VAL A 364 -12.80 -29.99 1.02
N TRP A 365 -13.48 -29.60 2.09
CA TRP A 365 -14.50 -28.55 2.06
C TRP A 365 -14.13 -27.45 3.03
N LEU A 366 -14.28 -26.19 2.62
CA LEU A 366 -13.84 -25.06 3.42
C LEU A 366 -15.00 -24.28 4.05
N LYS A 367 -14.71 -23.71 5.21
CA LYS A 367 -15.47 -22.61 5.82
C LYS A 367 -14.66 -21.34 5.63
N ILE A 368 -15.25 -20.31 5.03
CA ILE A 368 -14.53 -19.09 4.67
C ILE A 368 -15.18 -17.89 5.34
N GLY A 369 -14.37 -17.00 5.92
CA GLY A 369 -14.80 -15.73 6.49
C GLY A 369 -14.01 -14.55 5.97
N LEU A 370 -14.69 -13.46 5.62
CA LEU A 370 -14.08 -12.18 5.25
C LEU A 370 -14.54 -11.04 6.15
N HIS A 371 -13.61 -10.17 6.50
CA HIS A 371 -13.93 -8.88 7.12
C HIS A 371 -12.95 -7.81 6.64
N ARG A 372 -13.46 -6.59 6.41
CA ARG A 372 -12.65 -5.42 6.12
C ARG A 372 -12.74 -4.42 7.25
N GLY A 373 -11.59 -3.99 7.75
CA GLY A 373 -11.49 -3.03 8.84
C GLY A 373 -10.04 -2.71 9.21
N PRO A 374 -9.84 -1.84 10.22
CA PRO A 374 -8.51 -1.45 10.65
C PRO A 374 -7.78 -2.59 11.37
N ALA A 375 -6.47 -2.63 11.24
CA ALA A 375 -5.61 -3.59 11.91
C ALA A 375 -4.30 -2.93 12.36
N ILE A 376 -3.54 -3.62 13.21
CA ILE A 376 -2.15 -3.29 13.47
C ILE A 376 -1.26 -4.30 12.75
N LEU A 377 -0.23 -3.81 12.07
CA LEU A 377 0.85 -4.60 11.51
C LEU A 377 1.97 -4.68 12.56
N VAL A 378 2.44 -5.87 12.86
CA VAL A 378 3.47 -6.12 13.88
C VAL A 378 4.51 -7.10 13.36
N ASN A 379 5.68 -7.14 14.00
CA ASN A 379 6.60 -8.26 13.85
C ASN A 379 6.27 -9.39 14.82
N LEU A 380 6.09 -10.60 14.32
CA LEU A 380 5.94 -11.80 15.13
C LEU A 380 6.75 -12.95 14.52
N ASN A 381 7.75 -13.44 15.26
CA ASN A 381 8.69 -14.48 14.80
C ASN A 381 9.38 -14.11 13.47
N ASP A 382 9.91 -12.89 13.40
CA ASP A 382 10.61 -12.34 12.23
C ASP A 382 9.75 -12.31 10.96
N ARG A 383 8.44 -12.09 11.13
CA ARG A 383 7.47 -11.98 10.04
C ARG A 383 6.42 -10.93 10.37
N LEU A 384 6.03 -10.17 9.35
CA LEU A 384 4.89 -9.26 9.48
C LEU A 384 3.59 -10.05 9.65
N ASP A 385 2.86 -9.71 10.72
CA ASP A 385 1.57 -10.30 11.11
C ASP A 385 0.54 -9.19 11.39
N TYR A 386 -0.75 -9.55 11.42
CA TYR A 386 -1.84 -8.64 11.69
C TYR A 386 -2.51 -8.96 13.02
N PHE A 387 -2.73 -7.93 13.82
CA PHE A 387 -3.47 -8.00 15.09
C PHE A 387 -4.58 -6.96 15.14
N GLY A 388 -5.49 -7.13 16.09
CA GLY A 388 -6.59 -6.18 16.35
C GLY A 388 -7.97 -6.82 16.38
N SER A 389 -8.96 -6.02 16.77
CA SER A 389 -10.35 -6.47 16.91
C SER A 389 -10.97 -6.90 15.58
N SER A 390 -10.62 -6.26 14.46
CA SER A 390 -11.07 -6.65 13.13
C SER A 390 -10.54 -8.01 12.69
N VAL A 391 -9.28 -8.36 13.02
CA VAL A 391 -8.73 -9.69 12.74
C VAL A 391 -9.52 -10.76 13.50
N ASN A 392 -9.78 -10.54 14.79
CA ASN A 392 -10.59 -11.43 15.61
C ASN A 392 -12.04 -11.54 15.10
N LYS A 393 -12.60 -10.44 14.60
CA LYS A 393 -13.94 -10.43 13.98
C LYS A 393 -13.97 -11.29 12.71
N ALA A 394 -12.95 -11.21 11.85
CA ALA A 394 -12.85 -12.03 10.65
C ALA A 394 -12.85 -13.54 10.98
N ALA A 395 -12.07 -13.96 11.97
CA ALA A 395 -12.04 -15.36 12.42
C ALA A 395 -13.40 -15.82 12.99
N ARG A 396 -14.09 -14.96 13.75
CA ARG A 396 -15.44 -15.26 14.27
C ARG A 396 -16.49 -15.34 13.16
N ILE A 397 -16.37 -14.51 12.13
CA ILE A 397 -17.23 -14.56 10.95
C ILE A 397 -17.04 -15.89 10.22
N GLN A 398 -15.79 -16.31 9.99
CA GLN A 398 -15.47 -17.63 9.41
C GLN A 398 -16.15 -18.76 10.19
N GLY A 399 -16.16 -18.71 11.52
CA GLY A 399 -16.83 -19.70 12.37
C GLY A 399 -18.35 -19.82 12.17
N LEU A 400 -18.99 -18.84 11.52
CA LEU A 400 -20.40 -18.91 11.13
C LEU A 400 -20.61 -19.63 9.79
N ALA A 401 -19.57 -19.83 8.98
CA ALA A 401 -19.72 -20.51 7.70
C ALA A 401 -20.00 -22.00 7.92
N ARG A 402 -20.93 -22.54 7.14
CA ARG A 402 -21.06 -24.00 6.98
C ARG A 402 -20.09 -24.48 5.91
N SER A 403 -20.02 -25.80 5.76
CA SER A 403 -19.22 -26.44 4.71
C SER A 403 -19.53 -25.86 3.33
N GLY A 404 -18.49 -25.38 2.63
CA GLY A 404 -18.56 -24.81 1.29
C GLY A 404 -19.07 -23.35 1.22
N GLU A 405 -19.31 -22.71 2.35
CA GLU A 405 -19.85 -21.34 2.38
C GLU A 405 -18.78 -20.28 2.61
N VAL A 406 -19.04 -19.10 2.04
CA VAL A 406 -18.37 -17.86 2.41
C VAL A 406 -19.30 -17.04 3.30
N THR A 407 -18.75 -16.51 4.38
CA THR A 407 -19.40 -15.56 5.27
C THR A 407 -18.62 -14.27 5.29
N PHE A 408 -19.30 -13.12 5.33
CA PHE A 408 -18.61 -11.85 5.27
C PHE A 408 -19.38 -10.74 5.96
N SER A 409 -18.64 -9.78 6.52
CA SER A 409 -19.23 -8.62 7.20
C SER A 409 -19.92 -7.65 6.25
N GLU A 410 -20.81 -6.81 6.78
CA GLU A 410 -21.40 -5.70 6.04
C GLU A 410 -20.37 -4.76 5.40
N GLN A 411 -19.22 -4.53 6.04
CA GLN A 411 -18.12 -3.72 5.49
C GLN A 411 -17.59 -4.27 4.15
N VAL A 412 -17.58 -5.60 4.00
CA VAL A 412 -17.18 -6.26 2.75
C VAL A 412 -18.30 -6.13 1.71
N TYR A 413 -19.55 -6.34 2.12
CA TYR A 413 -20.71 -6.28 1.23
C TYR A 413 -20.98 -4.89 0.63
N ARG A 414 -20.63 -3.81 1.32
CA ARG A 414 -20.83 -2.44 0.82
C ARG A 414 -19.98 -2.12 -0.41
N ASP A 415 -18.88 -2.84 -0.61
CA ASP A 415 -18.01 -2.70 -1.78
C ASP A 415 -18.73 -3.16 -3.05
N GLU A 416 -18.91 -2.26 -4.00
CA GLU A 416 -19.60 -2.55 -5.26
C GLU A 416 -18.82 -3.54 -6.13
N ALA A 417 -17.48 -3.44 -6.17
CA ALA A 417 -16.66 -4.33 -6.96
C ALA A 417 -16.75 -5.76 -6.44
N PHE A 418 -16.74 -5.93 -5.12
CA PHE A 418 -17.01 -7.22 -4.47
C PHE A 418 -18.39 -7.77 -4.87
N ARG A 419 -19.44 -6.95 -4.81
CA ARG A 419 -20.80 -7.37 -5.16
C ARG A 419 -20.93 -7.79 -6.62
N ARG A 420 -20.28 -7.11 -7.55
CA ARG A 420 -20.27 -7.52 -8.97
C ARG A 420 -19.74 -8.93 -9.16
N VAL A 421 -18.64 -9.29 -8.48
CA VAL A 421 -18.09 -10.65 -8.51
C VAL A 421 -19.06 -11.64 -7.84
N LEU A 422 -19.60 -11.27 -6.67
CA LEU A 422 -20.54 -12.10 -5.95
C LEU A 422 -21.80 -12.40 -6.77
N ASP A 423 -22.40 -11.41 -7.43
CA ASP A 423 -23.65 -11.54 -8.18
C ASP A 423 -23.50 -12.46 -9.40
N VAL A 424 -22.31 -12.50 -10.01
CA VAL A 424 -22.01 -13.39 -11.14
C VAL A 424 -21.91 -14.86 -10.69
N ILE A 425 -21.47 -15.09 -9.44
CA ILE A 425 -21.01 -16.42 -9.00
C ILE A 425 -21.97 -17.06 -8.00
N CYS A 426 -22.67 -16.26 -7.20
CA CYS A 426 -23.62 -16.74 -6.21
C CYS A 426 -24.86 -17.31 -6.90
N GLN A 427 -24.87 -18.63 -7.07
CA GLN A 427 -25.98 -19.37 -7.67
C GLN A 427 -27.14 -19.61 -6.69
N THR A 428 -26.95 -19.25 -5.42
CA THR A 428 -27.91 -19.47 -4.32
C THR A 428 -28.35 -18.15 -3.69
N LYS A 429 -29.37 -18.20 -2.82
CA LYS A 429 -29.87 -17.01 -2.12
C LYS A 429 -28.85 -16.53 -1.08
N LEU A 430 -28.42 -15.28 -1.21
CA LEU A 430 -27.65 -14.57 -0.18
C LEU A 430 -28.47 -14.45 1.11
N GLU A 431 -27.96 -14.99 2.21
CA GLU A 431 -28.59 -14.90 3.53
C GLU A 431 -28.00 -13.71 4.31
N ARG A 432 -28.88 -12.84 4.83
CA ARG A 432 -28.50 -11.76 5.76
C ARG A 432 -28.84 -12.19 7.18
N LEU A 433 -27.82 -12.22 8.03
CA LEU A 433 -27.88 -12.64 9.42
C LEU A 433 -27.63 -11.45 10.34
N GLN A 434 -28.35 -11.42 11.45
CA GLN A 434 -28.07 -10.54 12.58
C GLN A 434 -27.59 -11.41 13.74
N VAL A 435 -26.34 -11.18 14.18
CA VAL A 435 -25.67 -12.08 15.13
C VAL A 435 -24.88 -11.30 16.17
N ASN A 436 -24.92 -11.77 17.41
CA ASN A 436 -24.03 -11.32 18.46
C ASN A 436 -22.76 -12.17 18.43
N LEU A 437 -21.66 -11.60 17.95
CA LEU A 437 -20.37 -12.26 17.94
C LEU A 437 -19.75 -12.17 19.33
N LYS A 438 -19.34 -13.30 19.91
CA LYS A 438 -18.73 -13.36 21.25
C LYS A 438 -17.61 -12.33 21.39
N GLY A 439 -17.68 -11.47 22.40
CA GLY A 439 -16.64 -10.46 22.68
C GLY A 439 -16.56 -9.33 21.65
N LEU A 440 -17.66 -9.04 20.96
CA LEU A 440 -17.88 -7.78 20.24
C LEU A 440 -19.14 -7.13 20.77
N GLU A 441 -19.13 -5.80 20.84
CA GLU A 441 -20.30 -5.03 21.25
C GLU A 441 -21.32 -4.93 20.11
N GLY A 442 -22.59 -5.10 20.47
CA GLY A 442 -23.71 -4.92 19.55
C GLY A 442 -23.91 -6.05 18.55
N GLU A 443 -25.10 -6.03 17.97
CA GLU A 443 -25.50 -6.96 16.93
C GLU A 443 -24.79 -6.64 15.60
N GLN A 444 -24.34 -7.66 14.91
CA GLN A 444 -23.55 -7.55 13.69
C GLN A 444 -24.36 -8.04 12.50
N THR A 445 -24.43 -7.24 11.44
CA THR A 445 -24.94 -7.68 10.14
C THR A 445 -23.87 -8.50 9.43
N ILE A 446 -24.14 -9.79 9.23
CA ILE A 446 -23.29 -10.73 8.49
C ILE A 446 -24.06 -11.27 7.29
N PHE A 447 -23.34 -11.53 6.20
CA PHE A 447 -23.87 -12.15 5.01
C PHE A 447 -23.25 -13.53 4.82
N ARG A 448 -24.03 -14.47 4.27
CA ARG A 448 -23.58 -15.83 3.97
C ARG A 448 -24.03 -16.20 2.56
N ALA A 449 -23.10 -16.72 1.78
CA ALA A 449 -23.34 -17.19 0.42
C ALA A 449 -22.73 -18.57 0.20
N CYS A 450 -23.43 -19.39 -0.58
CA CYS A 450 -22.90 -20.65 -1.09
C CYS A 450 -22.47 -20.42 -2.56
N LEU A 451 -21.17 -20.55 -2.83
CA LEU A 451 -20.58 -20.20 -4.13
C LEU A 451 -20.51 -21.39 -5.09
N LEU A 452 -20.47 -22.61 -4.56
CA LEU A 452 -20.54 -23.85 -5.33
C LEU A 452 -21.63 -24.76 -4.75
N PRO A 453 -22.42 -25.44 -5.59
CA PRO A 453 -23.47 -26.36 -5.11
C PRO A 453 -22.86 -27.48 -4.26
N ARG A 454 -23.51 -27.79 -3.14
CA ARG A 454 -23.11 -28.89 -2.26
C ARG A 454 -23.33 -30.24 -2.96
N PRO A 455 -22.52 -31.27 -2.67
CA PRO A 455 -22.74 -32.61 -3.20
C PRO A 455 -24.06 -33.22 -2.71
N ASP A 456 -24.52 -32.81 -1.53
CA ASP A 456 -25.75 -33.32 -0.89
C ASP A 456 -27.03 -32.54 -1.26
N GLU A 457 -26.91 -31.43 -2.01
CA GLU A 457 -28.07 -30.66 -2.48
C GLU A 457 -28.42 -31.09 -3.92
N PRO A 458 -29.71 -31.36 -4.23
CA PRO A 458 -30.11 -31.69 -5.59
C PRO A 458 -29.72 -30.55 -6.54
N GLN A 459 -28.90 -30.85 -7.53
CA GLN A 459 -28.51 -29.87 -8.55
C GLN A 459 -29.78 -29.28 -9.17
N PRO A 460 -29.93 -27.94 -9.23
CA PRO A 460 -30.97 -27.34 -10.04
C PRO A 460 -30.83 -27.88 -11.46
N GLN A 461 -31.93 -28.20 -12.13
CA GLN A 461 -31.90 -28.58 -13.55
C GLN A 461 -31.42 -27.39 -14.39
N THR A 462 -30.11 -27.20 -14.48
CA THR A 462 -29.49 -26.24 -15.39
C THR A 462 -29.29 -26.90 -16.74
N VAL A 463 -29.87 -26.28 -17.77
CA VAL A 463 -29.58 -26.55 -19.18
C VAL A 463 -28.06 -26.55 -19.34
N GLN A 464 -27.49 -27.68 -19.79
CA GLN A 464 -26.06 -27.78 -20.10
C GLN A 464 -25.70 -26.69 -21.13
N PRO A 465 -24.77 -25.77 -20.82
CA PRO A 465 -24.28 -24.84 -21.83
C PRO A 465 -23.50 -25.63 -22.88
N ALA A 466 -23.73 -25.32 -24.15
CA ALA A 466 -23.16 -26.02 -25.32
C ALA A 466 -21.61 -26.11 -25.36
N ASN A 467 -20.90 -25.40 -24.46
CA ASN A 467 -19.44 -25.32 -24.42
C ASN A 467 -18.79 -25.80 -23.10
N GLY A 468 -19.49 -26.52 -22.22
CA GLY A 468 -18.88 -27.23 -21.07
C GLY A 468 -18.33 -26.38 -19.92
N ALA A 469 -18.18 -25.06 -20.06
CA ALA A 469 -17.65 -24.18 -19.02
C ALA A 469 -18.75 -23.59 -18.11
N SER A 470 -18.54 -23.65 -16.79
CA SER A 470 -19.42 -23.03 -15.79
C SER A 470 -19.46 -21.49 -15.95
N PRO A 471 -20.49 -20.78 -15.45
CA PRO A 471 -20.50 -19.31 -15.41
C PRO A 471 -19.27 -18.72 -14.70
N VAL A 472 -18.77 -19.44 -13.69
CA VAL A 472 -17.59 -19.08 -12.90
C VAL A 472 -16.31 -19.27 -13.72
N GLN A 473 -16.16 -20.37 -14.45
CA GLN A 473 -15.06 -20.59 -15.39
C GLN A 473 -15.05 -19.54 -16.50
N ARG A 474 -16.22 -19.12 -17.01
CA ARG A 474 -16.32 -18.03 -17.99
C ARG A 474 -15.92 -16.68 -17.40
N PHE A 475 -16.28 -16.42 -16.14
CA PHE A 475 -15.85 -15.22 -15.43
C PHE A 475 -14.33 -15.20 -15.23
N LEU A 476 -13.72 -16.29 -14.74
CA LEU A 476 -12.26 -16.40 -14.59
C LEU A 476 -11.51 -16.33 -15.93
N GLN A 477 -12.06 -16.91 -17.00
CA GLN A 477 -11.52 -16.77 -18.36
C GLN A 477 -11.61 -15.33 -18.88
N GLY A 478 -12.71 -14.63 -18.59
CA GLY A 478 -12.90 -13.21 -18.95
C GLY A 478 -11.95 -12.26 -18.22
N LEU A 479 -11.44 -12.65 -17.05
CA LEU A 479 -10.39 -11.94 -16.31
C LEU A 479 -8.96 -12.28 -16.79
N GLY A 480 -8.80 -13.14 -17.80
CA GLY A 480 -7.48 -13.56 -18.31
C GLY A 480 -6.77 -14.60 -17.44
N LEU A 481 -7.46 -15.23 -16.47
CA LEU A 481 -6.89 -16.15 -15.47
C LEU A 481 -7.28 -17.62 -15.72
N GLY A 482 -7.42 -18.02 -16.99
CA GLY A 482 -7.60 -19.42 -17.34
C GLY A 482 -6.29 -20.21 -17.16
N ALA A 483 -6.36 -21.37 -16.49
CA ALA A 483 -5.25 -22.28 -16.30
C ALA A 483 -4.44 -22.45 -17.60
N ARG A 484 -3.18 -22.00 -17.59
CA ARG A 484 -2.20 -22.52 -18.56
C ARG A 484 -2.05 -24.01 -18.22
N ARG A 485 -2.56 -24.85 -19.11
CA ARG A 485 -2.37 -26.31 -19.04
C ARG A 485 -0.90 -26.68 -18.95
#